data_AF-A0AA35JAP4-F1
#
_entry.id   AF-A0AA35JAP4-F1
#
_cell.length_a   1.000
_cell.length_b   1.000
_cell.length_c   1.000
_cell.angle_alpha   90.00
_cell.angle_beta   90.00
_cell.angle_gamma   90.00
#
_symmetry.space_group_name_H-M   'P 1'
#
loop_
_entity.id
_entity.type
_entity.pdbx_description
1 polymer ?
#
loop_
_entity_poly.entity_id
_entity_poly.type
_entity_poly.pdbx_seq_one_letter_code
_entity_poly.pdbx_strand_id
1 'polypeptide(L)'
;MSTELTVQSERAFQKQPHIFNNPKVKTSKRTKRWYKNAGLGFKTPKTAIEGSYIDKKCPFTGLVSIRGKILTGTVVSTKMHRTIVIRRAYLHYIPKYNRYEKRHKNVPVHVSPAFRVQVGDIVTVGQCRPISKTVRFNVVKVSAATGKANKQFAKF
;
A
#
# COMPACT_ATOMS: atom_id res chain seq x y z
N MET A 1 5.33 13.27 4.62
CA MET A 1 5.41 11.91 5.18
C MET A 1 4.47 11.88 6.38
N SER A 2 3.49 10.98 6.44
CA SER A 2 2.77 10.83 7.72
C SER A 2 3.75 10.23 8.72
N THR A 3 3.99 10.94 9.81
CA THR A 3 4.86 10.50 10.90
C THR A 3 4.39 9.14 11.43
N GLU A 4 5.34 8.26 11.74
CA GLU A 4 5.04 7.07 12.55
C GLU A 4 4.62 7.59 13.93
N LEU A 5 3.31 7.81 14.12
CA LEU A 5 2.74 8.05 15.43
C LEU A 5 3.13 6.86 16.33
N THR A 6 3.38 7.14 17.61
CA THR A 6 3.50 6.08 18.62
C THR A 6 2.35 5.10 18.43
N VAL A 7 2.62 3.79 18.53
CA VAL A 7 1.69 2.70 18.14
C VAL A 7 0.28 2.87 18.74
N GLN A 8 0.20 3.59 19.86
CA GLN A 8 -1.00 3.86 20.64
C GLN A 8 -1.24 5.37 20.87
N SER A 9 -1.23 6.18 19.80
CA SER A 9 -1.55 7.61 19.91
C SER A 9 -3.05 7.91 20.02
N GLU A 10 -3.91 6.96 19.67
CA GLU A 10 -5.37 7.11 19.63
C GLU A 10 -6.00 6.82 21.01
N ARG A 11 -7.17 7.42 21.27
CA ARG A 11 -7.94 7.15 22.50
C ARG A 11 -8.33 5.66 22.63
N ALA A 12 -8.60 5.01 21.50
CA ALA A 12 -8.94 3.59 21.47
C ALA A 12 -7.67 2.72 21.35
N PHE A 13 -7.58 1.68 22.18
CA PHE A 13 -6.49 0.72 22.12
C PHE A 13 -6.43 -0.04 20.79
N GLN A 14 -5.29 0.04 20.11
CA GLN A 14 -5.04 -0.59 18.82
C GLN A 14 -4.35 -1.94 19.03
N LYS A 15 -5.04 -3.03 18.68
CA LYS A 15 -4.50 -4.41 18.67
C LYS A 15 -5.06 -5.21 17.51
N GLN A 16 -4.39 -6.31 17.15
CA GLN A 16 -4.95 -7.24 16.17
C GLN A 16 -6.17 -7.97 16.77
N PRO A 17 -7.27 -8.10 16.00
CA PRO A 17 -8.44 -8.82 16.47
C PRO A 17 -8.14 -10.31 16.61
N HIS A 18 -8.70 -10.95 17.64
CA HIS A 18 -8.55 -12.38 17.93
C HIS A 18 -7.11 -12.86 18.24
N ILE A 19 -6.17 -11.93 18.47
CA ILE A 19 -4.81 -12.28 18.91
C ILE A 19 -4.68 -11.99 20.40
N PHE A 20 -4.51 -13.06 21.18
CA PHE A 20 -4.36 -13.01 22.63
C PHE A 20 -2.94 -13.43 23.05
N ASN A 21 -2.37 -12.67 23.99
CA ASN A 21 -1.09 -12.98 24.63
C ASN A 21 -1.38 -13.41 26.07
N ASN A 22 -1.05 -14.66 26.43
CA ASN A 22 -1.28 -15.17 27.78
C ASN A 22 -0.29 -14.52 28.76
N PRO A 23 -0.74 -13.72 29.75
CA PRO A 23 0.15 -13.04 30.68
C PRO A 23 0.88 -14.01 31.64
N LYS A 24 0.36 -15.23 31.83
CA LYS A 24 0.94 -16.22 32.75
C LYS A 24 2.19 -16.90 32.19
N VAL A 25 2.37 -16.90 30.86
CA VAL A 25 3.50 -17.58 30.21
C VAL A 25 4.48 -16.54 29.68
N LYS A 26 5.69 -16.49 30.25
CA LYS A 26 6.75 -15.59 29.78
C LYS A 26 7.45 -16.20 28.57
N THR A 27 7.21 -15.63 27.39
CA THR A 27 7.91 -15.96 26.14
C THR A 27 8.93 -14.88 25.78
N SER A 28 9.95 -15.25 25.00
CA SER A 28 10.96 -14.30 24.49
C SER A 28 10.33 -13.16 23.69
N LYS A 29 9.32 -13.49 22.85
CA LYS A 29 8.50 -12.51 22.14
C LYS A 29 7.27 -12.19 22.98
N ARG A 30 7.16 -10.94 23.45
CA ARG A 30 6.06 -10.50 24.32
C ARG A 30 4.69 -10.47 23.62
N THR A 31 4.67 -10.20 22.32
CA THR A 31 3.43 -10.10 21.53
C THR A 31 3.47 -11.04 20.33
N LYS A 32 2.45 -11.89 20.23
CA LYS A 32 2.18 -12.65 19.01
C LYS A 32 1.66 -11.66 17.97
N ARG A 33 2.19 -11.74 16.75
CA ARG A 33 1.76 -10.92 15.61
C ARG A 33 1.34 -11.84 14.47
N TRP A 34 0.10 -11.69 14.03
CA TRP A 34 -0.40 -12.40 12.87
C TRP A 34 0.00 -11.67 11.59
N TYR A 35 0.46 -12.42 10.59
CA TYR A 35 0.76 -11.93 9.25
C TYR A 35 0.46 -13.04 8.24
N LYS A 36 0.29 -12.67 6.98
CA LYS A 36 0.05 -13.60 5.87
C LYS A 36 0.69 -13.11 4.58
N ASN A 37 0.88 -14.05 3.65
CA ASN A 37 1.21 -13.73 2.28
C ASN A 37 -0.01 -13.10 1.57
N ALA A 38 0.23 -12.06 0.77
CA ALA A 38 -0.82 -11.39 0.02
C ALA A 38 -1.35 -12.21 -1.18
N GLY A 39 -0.61 -13.27 -1.58
CA GLY A 39 -0.88 -14.08 -2.76
C GLY A 39 -0.16 -13.57 -4.01
N LEU A 40 -0.40 -14.22 -5.16
CA LEU A 40 0.09 -13.80 -6.49
C LEU A 40 1.63 -13.62 -6.57
N GLY A 41 2.39 -14.39 -5.78
CA GLY A 41 3.85 -14.32 -5.76
C GLY A 41 4.44 -13.11 -5.03
N PHE A 42 3.62 -12.26 -4.40
CA PHE A 42 4.12 -11.13 -3.62
C PHE A 42 4.61 -11.57 -2.23
N LYS A 43 5.91 -11.42 -2.00
CA LYS A 43 6.55 -11.70 -0.70
C LYS A 43 6.20 -10.64 0.33
N THR A 44 5.94 -11.06 1.56
CA THR A 44 5.72 -10.15 2.70
C THR A 44 7.01 -9.42 3.05
N PRO A 45 6.98 -8.08 3.22
CA PRO A 45 8.17 -7.36 3.65
C PRO A 45 8.50 -7.65 5.12
N LYS A 46 9.79 -7.71 5.48
CA LYS A 46 10.25 -7.93 6.86
C LYS A 46 9.69 -6.91 7.85
N THR A 47 9.57 -5.65 7.39
CA THR A 47 8.94 -4.55 8.15
C THR A 47 7.52 -4.84 8.60
N ALA A 48 6.77 -5.70 7.87
CA ALA A 48 5.43 -6.12 8.31
C ALA A 48 5.48 -7.15 9.45
N ILE A 49 6.50 -8.00 9.50
CA ILE A 49 6.67 -9.08 10.47
C ILE A 49 7.24 -8.54 11.79
N GLU A 50 8.25 -7.68 11.69
CA GLU A 50 8.98 -7.13 12.84
C GLU A 50 8.34 -5.85 13.38
N GLY A 51 7.60 -5.11 12.53
CA GLY A 51 6.95 -3.88 12.91
C GLY A 51 5.83 -4.05 13.94
N SER A 52 5.68 -3.05 14.81
CA SER A 52 4.66 -3.01 15.86
C SER A 52 3.37 -2.29 15.44
N TYR A 53 3.31 -1.71 14.25
CA TYR A 53 2.14 -0.96 13.77
C TYR A 53 0.87 -1.82 13.72
N ILE A 54 -0.27 -1.19 13.97
CA ILE A 54 -1.59 -1.78 13.78
C ILE A 54 -2.29 -1.04 12.65
N ASP A 55 -2.66 -1.80 11.62
CA ASP A 55 -3.44 -1.31 10.49
C ASP A 55 -4.40 -2.39 10.01
N LYS A 56 -5.69 -2.22 10.32
CA LYS A 56 -6.76 -3.14 9.90
C LYS A 56 -6.91 -3.24 8.37
N LYS A 57 -6.39 -2.26 7.64
CA LYS A 57 -6.46 -2.16 6.17
C LYS A 57 -5.19 -2.71 5.49
N CYS A 58 -4.18 -3.13 6.24
CA CYS A 58 -2.95 -3.70 5.69
C CYS A 58 -3.23 -5.02 4.95
N PRO A 59 -2.61 -5.27 3.78
CA PRO A 59 -2.81 -6.52 3.04
C PRO A 59 -2.08 -7.72 3.68
N PHE A 60 -1.08 -7.48 4.53
CA PHE A 60 -0.27 -8.54 5.15
C PHE A 60 -0.67 -8.85 6.59
N THR A 61 -0.91 -7.83 7.41
CA THR A 61 -1.19 -7.97 8.86
C THR A 61 -2.64 -7.67 9.23
N GLY A 62 -3.46 -7.30 8.23
CA GLY A 62 -4.88 -7.03 8.37
C GLY A 62 -5.76 -8.07 7.67
N LEU A 63 -7.08 -7.90 7.82
CA LEU A 63 -8.07 -8.83 7.28
C LEU A 63 -8.36 -8.61 5.78
N VAL A 64 -7.63 -7.72 5.11
CA VAL A 64 -7.81 -7.44 3.68
C VAL A 64 -7.10 -8.50 2.85
N SER A 65 -7.76 -9.02 1.81
CA SER A 65 -7.16 -9.86 0.78
C SER A 65 -7.01 -9.09 -0.53
N ILE A 66 -5.93 -9.38 -1.25
CA ILE A 66 -5.70 -8.87 -2.61
C ILE A 66 -6.37 -9.84 -3.60
N ARG A 67 -7.13 -9.28 -4.55
CA ARG A 67 -7.82 -10.04 -5.59
C ARG A 67 -8.08 -9.16 -6.81
N GLY A 68 -8.31 -9.77 -7.97
CA GLY A 68 -8.65 -9.03 -9.18
C GLY A 68 -7.43 -8.35 -9.81
N LYS A 69 -7.62 -7.13 -10.32
CA LYS A 69 -6.60 -6.48 -11.16
C LYS A 69 -5.39 -6.02 -10.34
N ILE A 70 -4.20 -6.28 -10.88
CA ILE A 70 -2.93 -5.67 -10.46
C ILE A 70 -2.61 -4.52 -11.40
N LEU A 71 -2.33 -3.35 -10.83
CA LEU A 71 -2.00 -2.15 -11.58
C LEU A 71 -0.63 -1.62 -11.17
N THR A 72 0.06 -0.98 -12.12
CA THR A 72 1.27 -0.22 -11.87
C THR A 72 0.99 1.27 -12.05
N GLY A 73 1.74 2.11 -11.35
CA GLY A 73 1.62 3.56 -11.44
C GLY A 73 2.71 4.28 -10.66
N THR A 74 2.90 5.56 -10.96
CA THR A 74 3.85 6.42 -10.24
C THR A 74 3.14 7.17 -9.12
N VAL A 75 3.80 7.34 -7.98
CA VAL A 75 3.21 8.06 -6.85
C VAL A 75 3.28 9.57 -7.07
N VAL A 76 2.13 10.23 -7.02
CA VAL A 76 2.03 11.69 -7.22
C VAL A 76 1.81 12.44 -5.90
N SER A 77 1.11 11.84 -4.94
CA SER A 77 0.84 12.49 -3.65
C SER A 77 0.91 11.51 -2.50
N THR A 78 1.60 11.92 -1.44
CA THR A 78 1.73 11.24 -0.15
C THR A 78 1.23 12.11 1.02
N LYS A 79 0.41 13.14 0.73
CA LYS A 79 -0.03 14.12 1.72
C LYS A 79 -1.04 13.56 2.74
N MET A 80 -1.81 12.54 2.37
CA MET A 80 -2.83 11.94 3.23
C MET A 80 -2.22 10.92 4.20
N HIS A 81 -2.87 10.73 5.35
CA HIS A 81 -2.47 9.68 6.29
C HIS A 81 -2.79 8.28 5.74
N ARG A 82 -1.75 7.44 5.60
CA ARG A 82 -1.83 6.04 5.12
C ARG A 82 -2.57 5.84 3.79
N THR A 83 -2.65 6.88 2.96
CA THR A 83 -3.24 6.82 1.61
C THR A 83 -2.35 7.60 0.65
N ILE A 84 -2.10 7.05 -0.53
CA ILE A 84 -1.35 7.71 -1.60
C ILE A 84 -2.22 7.83 -2.85
N VAL A 85 -1.83 8.72 -3.74
CA VAL A 85 -2.43 8.84 -5.08
C VAL A 85 -1.42 8.42 -6.11
N ILE A 86 -1.75 7.40 -6.90
CA ILE A 86 -0.94 6.96 -8.03
C ILE A 86 -1.46 7.60 -9.31
N ARG A 87 -0.57 7.88 -10.26
CA ARG A 87 -0.91 8.33 -11.61
C ARG A 87 -0.65 7.23 -12.60
N ARG A 88 -1.63 7.06 -13.48
CA ARG A 88 -1.58 6.13 -14.59
C ARG A 88 -1.68 6.84 -15.94
N ALA A 89 -0.55 7.21 -16.54
CA ALA A 89 -0.33 7.63 -17.93
C ALA A 89 -0.38 6.52 -19.00
N TYR A 90 -1.37 6.56 -19.91
CA TYR A 90 -1.54 5.60 -21.00
C TYR A 90 -1.74 6.33 -22.33
N LEU A 91 -1.51 5.63 -23.44
CA LEU A 91 -1.74 6.14 -24.78
C LEU A 91 -3.16 5.76 -25.23
N HIS A 92 -3.95 6.76 -25.61
CA HIS A 92 -5.28 6.55 -26.19
C HIS A 92 -5.16 6.66 -27.71
N TYR A 93 -5.62 5.64 -28.43
CA TYR A 93 -5.56 5.60 -29.88
C TYR A 93 -6.75 6.33 -30.50
N ILE A 94 -6.52 7.18 -31.51
CA ILE A 94 -7.57 7.88 -32.25
C ILE A 94 -7.64 7.28 -33.66
N PRO A 95 -8.67 6.44 -33.96
CA PRO A 95 -8.76 5.72 -35.23
C PRO A 95 -8.74 6.63 -36.46
N LYS A 96 -9.44 7.77 -36.41
CA LYS A 96 -9.53 8.74 -37.51
C LYS A 96 -8.15 9.24 -37.99
N TYR A 97 -7.20 9.39 -37.08
CA TYR A 97 -5.89 9.99 -37.38
C TYR A 97 -4.74 8.97 -37.33
N ASN A 98 -5.02 7.70 -37.03
CA ASN A 98 -4.00 6.65 -36.80
C ASN A 98 -2.85 7.13 -35.89
N ARG A 99 -3.19 7.87 -34.82
CA ARG A 99 -2.26 8.48 -33.88
C ARG A 99 -2.68 8.22 -32.45
N TYR A 100 -1.73 8.35 -31.53
CA TYR A 100 -1.96 8.23 -30.09
C TYR A 100 -1.87 9.59 -29.40
N GLU A 101 -2.71 9.79 -28.40
CA GLU A 101 -2.62 10.91 -27.46
C GLU A 101 -2.27 10.41 -26.05
N LYS A 102 -1.51 11.21 -25.31
CA LYS A 102 -1.14 10.89 -23.91
C LYS A 102 -2.30 11.25 -22.98
N ARG A 103 -2.92 10.26 -22.35
CA ARG A 103 -3.93 10.44 -21.29
C ARG A 103 -3.40 9.97 -19.95
N HIS A 104 -4.05 10.38 -18.87
CA HIS A 104 -3.76 9.83 -17.55
C HIS A 104 -5.01 9.73 -16.67
N LYS A 105 -4.96 8.83 -15.68
CA LYS A 105 -5.96 8.75 -14.60
C LYS A 105 -5.25 8.63 -13.25
N ASN A 106 -5.74 9.37 -12.26
CA ASN A 106 -5.25 9.27 -10.89
C ASN A 106 -6.12 8.28 -10.11
N VAL A 107 -5.48 7.42 -9.33
CA VAL A 107 -6.17 6.40 -8.53
C VAL A 107 -5.69 6.52 -7.08
N PRO A 108 -6.60 6.70 -6.10
CA PRO A 108 -6.24 6.69 -4.68
C PRO A 108 -6.09 5.25 -4.18
N VAL A 109 -5.02 5.00 -3.42
CA VAL A 109 -4.57 3.67 -3.00
C VAL A 109 -4.19 3.72 -1.52
N HIS A 110 -4.58 2.70 -0.76
CA HIS A 110 -4.15 2.54 0.63
C HIS A 110 -2.67 2.15 0.67
N VAL A 111 -1.89 2.74 1.57
CA VAL A 111 -0.49 2.34 1.79
C VAL A 111 -0.33 1.76 3.19
N SER A 112 0.20 0.54 3.25
CA SER A 112 0.59 -0.08 4.51
C SER A 112 1.80 0.65 5.11
N PRO A 113 1.85 0.88 6.44
CA PRO A 113 3.03 1.41 7.12
C PRO A 113 4.31 0.58 6.93
N ALA A 114 4.19 -0.67 6.50
CA ALA A 114 5.33 -1.51 6.14
C ALA A 114 6.18 -0.93 4.98
N PHE A 115 5.61 -0.03 4.19
CA PHE A 115 6.29 0.60 3.05
C PHE A 115 6.57 2.08 3.32
N ARG A 116 7.80 2.49 3.06
CA ARG A 116 8.18 3.91 2.97
C ARG A 116 8.12 4.31 1.50
N VAL A 117 7.26 5.26 1.18
CA VAL A 117 6.95 5.65 -0.19
C VAL A 117 7.10 7.16 -0.33
N GLN A 118 7.77 7.57 -1.40
CA GLN A 118 8.00 8.96 -1.76
C GLN A 118 7.30 9.31 -3.08
N VAL A 119 7.17 10.60 -3.35
CA VAL A 119 6.65 11.07 -4.63
C VAL A 119 7.66 10.70 -5.73
N GLY A 120 7.17 10.08 -6.80
CA GLY A 120 7.98 9.59 -7.92
C GLY A 120 8.23 8.08 -7.91
N ASP A 121 8.00 7.38 -6.78
CA ASP A 121 8.18 5.93 -6.73
C ASP A 121 7.24 5.19 -7.69
N ILE A 122 7.73 4.07 -8.24
CA ILE A 122 6.91 3.17 -9.05
C ILE A 122 6.33 2.10 -8.12
N VAL A 123 5.02 2.07 -8.01
CA VAL A 123 4.31 1.14 -7.12
C VAL A 123 3.44 0.17 -7.90
N THR A 124 3.40 -1.07 -7.41
CA THR A 124 2.46 -2.10 -7.84
C THR A 124 1.36 -2.22 -6.80
N VAL A 125 0.12 -2.07 -7.25
CA VAL A 125 -1.07 -2.03 -6.41
C VAL A 125 -2.02 -3.14 -6.81
N GLY A 126 -2.64 -3.76 -5.82
CA GLY A 126 -3.62 -4.83 -6.01
C GLY A 126 -5.02 -4.35 -5.66
N GLN A 127 -6.00 -4.77 -6.46
CA GLN A 127 -7.40 -4.56 -6.13
C GLN A 127 -7.76 -5.31 -4.83
N CYS A 128 -8.65 -4.72 -4.05
CA CYS A 128 -9.11 -5.28 -2.80
C CYS A 128 -10.60 -4.95 -2.59
N ARG A 129 -11.14 -5.28 -1.41
CA ARG A 129 -12.51 -4.84 -1.08
C ARG A 129 -12.52 -3.31 -0.94
N PRO A 130 -13.65 -2.62 -1.14
CA PRO A 130 -13.73 -1.20 -0.84
C PRO A 130 -13.24 -0.92 0.59
N ILE A 131 -12.17 -0.12 0.73
CA ILE A 131 -11.55 0.23 2.01
C ILE A 131 -12.04 1.59 2.51
N SER A 132 -12.32 2.50 1.57
CA SER A 132 -12.88 3.82 1.81
C SER A 132 -13.81 4.20 0.65
N LYS A 133 -14.38 5.42 0.71
CA LYS A 133 -15.25 5.96 -0.35
C LYS A 133 -14.60 5.86 -1.74
N THR A 134 -13.31 6.17 -1.84
CA THR A 134 -12.58 6.20 -3.12
C THR A 134 -11.54 5.10 -3.24
N VAL A 135 -10.98 4.60 -2.13
CA VAL A 135 -9.87 3.64 -2.14
C VAL A 135 -10.37 2.20 -2.24
N ARG A 136 -10.03 1.55 -3.35
CA ARG A 136 -10.34 0.14 -3.66
C ARG A 136 -9.08 -0.67 -4.01
N PHE A 137 -7.91 -0.05 -3.89
CA PHE A 137 -6.61 -0.65 -4.17
C PHE A 137 -5.70 -0.49 -2.96
N ASN A 138 -4.75 -1.42 -2.82
CA ASN A 138 -3.74 -1.41 -1.77
C ASN A 138 -2.35 -1.61 -2.38
N VAL A 139 -1.33 -0.96 -1.83
CA VAL A 139 0.05 -1.15 -2.27
C VAL A 139 0.55 -2.53 -1.85
N VAL A 140 1.08 -3.29 -2.81
CA VAL A 140 1.59 -4.66 -2.58
C VAL A 140 3.10 -4.74 -2.78
N LYS A 141 3.66 -3.93 -3.68
CA LYS A 141 5.10 -3.84 -3.91
C LYS A 141 5.48 -2.40 -4.24
N VAL A 142 6.61 -1.97 -3.71
CA VAL A 142 7.24 -0.68 -4.02
C VAL A 142 8.54 -0.97 -4.77
N SER A 143 8.74 -0.31 -5.89
CA SER A 143 10.02 -0.26 -6.60
C SER A 143 10.56 1.15 -6.43
N ALA A 144 11.58 1.30 -5.58
CA ALA A 144 12.17 2.60 -5.27
C ALA A 144 12.72 3.24 -6.55
N ALA A 145 12.43 4.51 -6.78
CA ALA A 145 13.03 5.24 -7.88
C ALA A 145 14.51 5.55 -7.57
N THR A 146 15.44 5.07 -8.40
CA THR A 146 16.90 5.23 -8.20
C THR A 146 17.46 6.53 -8.80
N GLY A 147 16.61 7.49 -9.22
CA GLY A 147 17.04 8.71 -9.92
C GLY A 147 16.26 9.96 -9.56
N LYS A 148 16.73 11.13 -10.00
CA LYS A 148 16.04 12.42 -9.81
C LYS A 148 14.59 12.32 -10.29
N ALA A 149 13.65 12.73 -9.44
CA ALA A 149 12.21 12.65 -9.64
C ALA A 149 11.70 13.62 -10.72
N ASN A 150 12.08 13.37 -11.98
CA ASN A 150 11.52 14.10 -13.10
C ASN A 150 10.14 13.54 -13.43
N LYS A 151 9.19 14.41 -13.77
CA LYS A 151 7.85 14.03 -14.26
C LYS A 151 7.96 13.37 -15.64
N GLN A 152 8.45 12.13 -15.67
CA GLN A 152 8.62 11.37 -16.90
C GLN A 152 7.35 10.61 -17.25
N PHE A 153 7.04 10.58 -18.54
CA PHE A 153 6.00 9.71 -19.07
C PHE A 153 6.54 8.28 -19.12
N ALA A 154 6.15 7.46 -18.15
CA ALA A 154 6.35 6.02 -18.20
C ALA A 154 5.01 5.36 -18.53
N LYS A 155 4.96 4.66 -19.67
CA LYS A 155 3.81 3.82 -20.04
C LYS A 155 3.81 2.57 -19.13
N PHE A 156 2.62 2.16 -18.66
CA PHE A 156 2.42 0.86 -17.99
C PHE A 156 2.57 -0.30 -18.94
#